data_AF-A0A2A5MB24-F1
#
_entry.id   AF-A0A2A5MB24-F1
#
_cell.length_a   1.000
_cell.length_b   1.000
_cell.length_c   1.000
_cell.angle_alpha   90.00
_cell.angle_beta   90.00
_cell.angle_gamma   90.00
#
_symmetry.space_group_name_H-M   'P 1'
#
loop_
_entity.id
_entity.type
_entity.pdbx_description
1 polymer ?
#
loop_
_entity_poly.entity_id
_entity_poly.type
_entity_poly.pdbx_seq_one_letter_code
_entity_poly.pdbx_strand_id
1 'polypeptide(L)'
;DHISFLGFLLHRWNFDDVLIESICFVRTPHAAREEVKKSAYALAITDHLFAPHDGSSPFNAKAAVALLEEAKTQGINFDLNNLLSKLPRKAKENLNKED
;
A
#
# COMPACT_ATOMS: atom_id res chain seq x y z
N ASP A 1 -10.55 1.57 -15.67
CA ASP A 1 -9.81 1.39 -14.42
C ASP A 1 -10.66 1.97 -13.28
N HIS A 2 -10.97 1.15 -12.26
CA HIS A 2 -11.81 1.57 -11.14
C HIS A 2 -11.11 2.63 -10.28
N ILE A 3 -9.77 2.66 -10.27
CA ILE A 3 -8.98 3.67 -9.54
C ILE A 3 -9.13 5.05 -10.18
N SER A 4 -9.01 5.16 -11.51
CA SER A 4 -9.24 6.43 -12.22
C SER A 4 -10.67 6.95 -12.02
N PHE A 5 -11.65 6.04 -11.97
CA PHE A 5 -13.04 6.40 -11.68
C PHE A 5 -13.21 6.93 -10.25
N LEU A 6 -12.56 6.33 -9.25
CA LEU A 6 -12.56 6.84 -7.88
C LEU A 6 -11.94 8.23 -7.79
N GLY A 7 -10.84 8.48 -8.51
CA GLY A 7 -10.25 9.82 -8.59
C GLY A 7 -11.23 10.88 -9.07
N PHE A 8 -11.92 10.59 -10.19
CA PHE A 8 -12.97 11.46 -10.73
C PHE A 8 -14.14 11.66 -9.75
N LEU A 9 -14.65 10.56 -9.17
CA LEU A 9 -15.83 10.59 -8.30
C LEU A 9 -15.56 11.36 -7.00
N LEU A 10 -14.43 11.05 -6.33
CA LEU A 10 -14.09 11.64 -5.05
C LEU A 10 -13.76 13.13 -5.19
N HIS A 11 -13.10 13.52 -6.28
CA HIS A 11 -12.91 14.93 -6.61
C HIS A 11 -14.25 15.65 -6.82
N ARG A 12 -15.19 15.05 -7.56
CA ARG A 12 -16.55 15.59 -7.77
C ARG A 12 -17.35 15.73 -6.48
N TRP A 13 -17.03 14.94 -5.45
CA TRP A 13 -17.64 15.01 -4.12
C TRP A 13 -16.88 15.89 -3.14
N ASN A 14 -15.89 16.67 -3.60
CA ASN A 14 -15.08 17.58 -2.79
C ASN A 14 -14.32 16.88 -1.64
N PHE A 15 -13.82 15.66 -1.88
CA PHE A 15 -12.87 15.03 -0.96
C PHE A 15 -11.50 15.73 -1.05
N ASP A 16 -10.71 15.58 0.01
CA ASP A 16 -9.36 16.13 0.09
C ASP A 16 -8.42 15.49 -0.95
N ASP A 17 -7.58 16.32 -1.58
CA ASP A 17 -6.70 15.89 -2.67
C ASP A 17 -5.63 14.89 -2.20
N VAL A 18 -5.15 14.96 -0.95
CA VAL A 18 -4.18 13.98 -0.42
C VAL A 18 -4.82 12.61 -0.34
N LEU A 19 -6.09 12.53 0.09
CA LEU A 19 -6.84 11.27 0.12
C LEU A 19 -7.06 10.72 -1.29
N ILE A 20 -7.47 11.58 -2.23
CA ILE A 20 -7.72 11.19 -3.62
C ILE A 20 -6.44 10.66 -4.26
N GLU A 21 -5.35 11.41 -4.15
CA GLU A 21 -4.06 11.02 -4.71
C GLU A 21 -3.50 9.77 -4.07
N SER A 22 -3.70 9.56 -2.77
CA SER A 22 -3.28 8.32 -2.11
C SER A 22 -3.90 7.08 -2.77
N ILE A 23 -5.16 7.17 -3.20
CA ILE A 23 -5.85 6.10 -3.94
C ILE A 23 -5.31 6.00 -5.37
N CYS A 24 -5.20 7.13 -6.07
CA CYS A 24 -4.74 7.14 -7.47
C CYS A 24 -3.31 6.63 -7.64
N PHE A 25 -2.44 6.85 -6.65
CA PHE A 25 -1.03 6.42 -6.66
C PHE A 25 -0.79 5.09 -5.94
N VAL A 26 -1.83 4.32 -5.60
CA VAL A 26 -1.66 3.03 -4.89
C VAL A 26 -0.77 2.02 -5.63
N ARG A 27 -0.71 2.08 -6.96
CA ARG A 27 0.15 1.22 -7.79
C ARG A 27 1.57 1.79 -7.98
N THR A 28 1.76 3.08 -7.74
CA THR A 28 3.03 3.80 -7.97
C THR A 28 3.30 4.82 -6.85
N PRO A 29 3.39 4.37 -5.57
CA PRO A 29 3.47 5.29 -4.43
C PRO A 29 4.72 6.17 -4.44
N HIS A 30 5.83 5.74 -5.05
CA HIS A 30 7.05 6.54 -5.23
C HIS A 30 6.86 7.77 -6.11
N ALA A 31 5.87 7.76 -7.01
CA ALA A 31 5.62 8.85 -7.97
C ALA A 31 4.68 9.93 -7.43
N ALA A 32 4.10 9.73 -6.23
CA ALA A 32 3.21 10.70 -5.60
C ALA A 32 3.99 11.92 -5.06
N ARG A 33 3.27 13.02 -4.77
CA ARG A 33 3.83 14.18 -4.07
C ARG A 33 4.29 13.80 -2.67
N GLU A 34 5.32 14.45 -2.14
CA GLU A 34 5.96 14.08 -0.85
C GLU A 34 4.96 13.93 0.31
N GLU A 35 3.99 14.83 0.41
CA GLU A 35 2.94 14.80 1.45
C GLU A 35 1.96 13.62 1.31
N VAL A 36 1.85 13.05 0.11
CA VAL A 36 0.96 11.92 -0.24
C VAL A 36 1.68 10.57 -0.18
N LYS A 37 3.00 10.53 -0.42
CA LYS A 37 3.75 9.28 -0.51
C LYS A 37 3.52 8.37 0.68
N LYS A 38 3.54 8.92 1.91
CA LYS A 38 3.37 8.12 3.12
C LYS A 38 2.02 7.39 3.16
N SER A 39 0.92 8.06 2.82
CA SER A 39 -0.40 7.43 2.78
C SER A 39 -0.55 6.51 1.57
N ALA A 40 0.01 6.86 0.41
CA ALA A 40 0.03 5.99 -0.76
C ALA A 40 0.78 4.67 -0.50
N TYR A 41 1.95 4.70 0.14
CA TYR A 41 2.68 3.50 0.57
C TYR A 41 1.88 2.68 1.57
N ALA A 42 1.31 3.31 2.60
CA ALA A 42 0.50 2.59 3.59
C ALA A 42 -0.72 1.91 2.94
N LEU A 43 -1.36 2.56 1.98
CA LEU A 43 -2.47 2.00 1.23
C LEU A 43 -2.02 0.85 0.32
N ALA A 44 -0.90 1.00 -0.38
CA ALA A 44 -0.33 -0.05 -1.24
C ALA A 44 0.05 -1.31 -0.43
N ILE A 45 0.69 -1.12 0.72
CA ILE A 45 1.01 -2.21 1.67
C ILE A 45 -0.28 -2.90 2.11
N THR A 46 -1.32 -2.13 2.43
CA THR A 46 -2.62 -2.68 2.86
C THR A 46 -3.32 -3.43 1.73
N ASP A 47 -3.30 -2.91 0.50
CA ASP A 47 -3.90 -3.55 -0.68
C ASP A 47 -3.26 -4.92 -0.94
N HIS A 48 -1.92 -5.03 -0.89
CA HIS A 48 -1.24 -6.32 -1.04
C HIS A 48 -1.64 -7.34 0.05
N LEU A 49 -1.95 -6.88 1.26
CA LEU A 49 -2.35 -7.76 2.36
C LEU A 49 -3.83 -8.16 2.30
N PHE A 50 -4.70 -7.29 1.78
CA PHE A 50 -6.16 -7.43 1.90
C PHE A 50 -6.93 -7.40 0.57
N ALA A 51 -6.24 -7.39 -0.56
CA ALA A 51 -6.87 -7.48 -1.88
C ALA A 51 -7.80 -8.72 -1.94
N PRO A 52 -9.02 -8.60 -2.51
CA PRO A 52 -10.00 -9.68 -2.46
C PRO A 52 -9.56 -10.99 -3.13
N HIS A 53 -8.74 -10.91 -4.19
CA HIS A 53 -8.40 -12.06 -5.02
C HIS A 53 -7.13 -12.78 -4.54
N ASP A 54 -6.12 -12.00 -4.17
CA ASP A 54 -4.76 -12.47 -3.92
C ASP A 54 -4.13 -11.86 -2.65
N GLY A 55 -4.94 -11.19 -1.82
CA GLY A 55 -4.49 -10.59 -0.58
C GLY A 55 -3.76 -11.59 0.32
N SER A 56 -2.58 -11.18 0.79
CA SER A 56 -1.68 -12.02 1.60
C SER A 56 -1.25 -13.34 0.92
N SER A 57 -1.23 -13.41 -0.41
CA SER A 57 -0.49 -14.47 -1.13
C SER A 57 1.01 -14.41 -0.78
N PRO A 58 1.81 -15.47 -1.02
CA PRO A 58 3.27 -15.41 -0.81
C PRO A 58 3.91 -14.21 -1.50
N PHE A 59 3.56 -14.02 -2.78
CA PHE A 59 4.01 -12.88 -3.57
C PHE A 59 3.60 -11.54 -2.94
N ASN A 60 2.32 -11.35 -2.61
CA ASN A 60 1.85 -10.07 -2.09
C ASN A 60 2.34 -9.78 -0.66
N ALA A 61 2.51 -10.80 0.17
CA ALA A 61 3.07 -10.64 1.51
C ALA A 61 4.53 -10.16 1.45
N LYS A 62 5.34 -10.71 0.52
CA LYS A 62 6.71 -10.25 0.28
C LYS A 62 6.72 -8.84 -0.32
N ALA A 63 5.85 -8.55 -1.28
CA ALA A 63 5.72 -7.23 -1.88
C ALA A 63 5.35 -6.15 -0.86
N ALA A 64 4.47 -6.46 0.11
CA ALA A 64 4.12 -5.54 1.20
C ALA A 64 5.35 -5.18 2.08
N VAL A 65 6.24 -6.14 2.35
CA VAL A 65 7.50 -5.87 3.07
C VAL A 65 8.47 -5.07 2.22
N ALA A 66 8.59 -5.39 0.93
CA ALA A 66 9.45 -4.67 0.00
C ALA A 66 9.05 -3.19 -0.14
N LEU A 67 7.74 -2.91 -0.21
CA LEU A 67 7.21 -1.53 -0.25
C LEU A 67 7.56 -0.73 1.01
N LEU A 68 7.62 -1.39 2.17
CA LEU A 68 8.04 -0.73 3.41
C LEU A 68 9.51 -0.32 3.35
N GLU A 69 10.39 -1.22 2.88
CA GLU A 69 11.81 -0.92 2.70
C GLU A 69 12.02 0.18 1.63
N GLU A 70 11.26 0.14 0.53
CA GLU A 70 11.27 1.20 -0.49
C GLU A 70 10.89 2.56 0.11
N ALA A 71 9.82 2.62 0.91
CA ALA A 71 9.39 3.85 1.57
C ALA A 71 10.50 4.41 2.50
N LYS A 72 11.20 3.52 3.21
CA LYS A 72 12.33 3.89 4.08
C LYS A 72 13.47 4.55 3.31
N THR A 73 13.77 4.10 2.08
CA THR A 73 14.78 4.75 1.23
C THR A 73 14.43 6.18 0.81
N GLN A 74 13.14 6.52 0.82
CA GLN A 74 12.65 7.87 0.52
C GLN A 74 12.46 8.73 1.79
N GLY A 75 12.98 8.28 2.94
CA GLY A 75 12.86 8.99 4.22
C GLY A 75 11.50 8.82 4.91
N ILE A 76 10.64 7.92 4.41
CA ILE A 76 9.34 7.63 5.01
C ILE A 76 9.51 6.50 6.01
N ASN A 77 9.55 6.86 7.29
CA ASN A 77 9.79 5.91 8.36
C ASN A 77 8.51 5.15 8.74
N PHE A 78 8.49 3.86 8.41
CA PHE A 78 7.58 2.86 8.97
C PHE A 78 8.36 1.93 9.89
N ASP A 79 7.75 1.54 11.00
CA ASP A 79 8.32 0.52 11.88
C ASP A 79 8.02 -0.88 11.31
N LEU A 80 9.05 -1.48 10.71
CA LEU A 80 8.99 -2.82 10.14
C LEU A 80 8.60 -3.86 11.19
N ASN A 81 9.18 -3.81 12.39
CA ASN A 81 8.91 -4.81 13.43
C ASN A 81 7.45 -4.71 13.90
N ASN A 82 6.94 -3.49 14.06
CA ASN A 82 5.54 -3.26 14.37
C ASN A 82 4.62 -3.78 13.24
N LEU A 83 4.96 -3.55 11.96
CA LEU A 83 4.19 -4.12 10.84
C LEU A 83 4.19 -5.65 10.90
N LEU A 84 5.37 -6.28 10.95
CA LEU A 84 5.52 -7.73 10.99
C LEU A 84 4.75 -8.35 12.16
N SER A 85 4.75 -7.70 13.33
CA SER A 85 4.01 -8.16 14.50
C SER A 85 2.48 -8.12 14.30
N LYS A 86 1.98 -7.18 13.50
CA LYS A 86 0.55 -6.96 13.23
C LYS A 86 0.04 -7.57 11.93
N LEU A 87 0.92 -8.19 11.13
CA LEU A 87 0.51 -8.89 9.91
C LEU A 87 -0.57 -9.95 10.20
N PRO A 88 -1.55 -10.13 9.30
CA PRO A 88 -2.51 -11.20 9.41
C PRO A 88 -1.80 -12.55 9.37
N ARG A 89 -2.36 -13.55 10.05
CA ARG A 89 -1.76 -14.89 10.17
C ARG A 89 -1.41 -15.49 8.79
N LYS A 90 -2.28 -15.33 7.79
CA LYS A 90 -2.05 -15.76 6.40
C LYS A 90 -0.76 -15.16 5.82
N ALA A 91 -0.54 -13.86 5.99
CA ALA A 91 0.68 -13.20 5.50
C ALA A 91 1.93 -13.69 6.23
N LYS A 92 1.86 -13.85 7.56
CA LYS A 92 2.98 -14.39 8.36
C LYS A 92 3.41 -15.79 7.90
N GLU A 93 2.44 -16.66 7.63
CA GLU A 93 2.71 -18.02 7.16
C GLU A 93 3.25 -18.05 5.72
N ASN A 94 2.85 -17.10 4.88
CA ASN A 94 3.20 -17.06 3.46
C ASN A 94 4.51 -16.31 3.15
N LEU A 95 5.03 -15.50 4.08
CA LEU A 95 6.30 -14.79 3.93
C LEU A 95 7.48 -15.73 3.61
N ASN A 96 7.46 -16.96 4.13
CA ASN A 96 8.54 -17.94 3.97
C ASN A 96 8.26 -19.00 2.88
N LYS A 97 7.15 -18.88 2.14
CA LYS A 97 6.81 -19.84 1.08
C LYS A 97 7.34 -19.36 -0.26
N GLU A 98 7.63 -20.30 -1.16
CA GLU A 98 7.85 -19.98 -2.57
C GLU A 98 6.55 -19.43 -3.20
N ASP A 99 6.72 -18.59 -4.22
CA ASP A 99 5.59 -17.91 -4.88
C ASP A 99 4.78 -18.85 -5.77
#